data_AF-Q7VJX2-F1
#
_entry.id   AF-Q7VJX2-F1
#
_cell.length_a   1.000
_cell.length_b   1.000
_cell.length_c   1.000
_cell.angle_alpha   90.00
_cell.angle_beta   90.00
_cell.angle_gamma   90.00
#
_symmetry.space_group_name_H-M   'P 1'
#
loop_
_entity.id
_entity.type
_entity.pdbx_description
1 polymer ?
#
loop_
_entity_poly.entity_id
_entity_poly.type
_entity_poly.pdbx_seq_one_letter_code
_entity_poly.pdbx_strand_id
1 'polypeptide(L)'
;MKEIVDYGVLGFLLFLSIVVLGLALERWWAYRKINLDAFSDKRILELELHKRLTLIATIGSNAPYIGLLGTVIGIMVTFVEIGSTSLIDTQNIMSGLALALKATAAGLIVAIPSIVFYNLLLRRSEVLLSLWDIAHNPPHKPKTPTRYDI
;
A
#
# COMPACT_ATOMS: atom_id res chain seq x y z
N MET A 1 11.85 11.38 26.24
CA MET A 1 11.40 10.12 25.62
C MET A 1 10.31 10.32 24.58
N LYS A 2 9.35 11.24 24.82
CA LYS A 2 8.27 11.60 23.87
C LYS A 2 8.78 11.89 22.45
N GLU A 3 9.80 12.74 22.33
CA GLU A 3 10.38 13.11 21.03
C GLU A 3 10.95 11.91 20.25
N ILE A 4 11.60 10.96 20.93
CA ILE A 4 12.21 9.78 20.28
C ILE A 4 11.11 8.89 19.67
N VAL A 5 10.00 8.71 20.39
CA VAL A 5 8.85 7.93 19.90
C VAL A 5 8.22 8.63 18.71
N ASP A 6 8.02 9.94 18.79
CA ASP A 6 7.43 10.72 17.69
C ASP A 6 8.31 10.69 16.43
N TYR A 7 9.60 11.00 16.56
CA TYR A 7 10.52 10.99 15.43
C TYR A 7 10.72 9.58 14.86
N GLY A 8 10.70 8.55 15.72
CA GLY A 8 10.80 7.16 15.30
C GLY A 8 9.61 6.72 14.44
N VAL A 9 8.38 6.92 14.93
CA VAL A 9 7.16 6.51 14.21
C VAL A 9 6.98 7.32 12.94
N LEU A 10 7.11 8.66 13.01
CA LEU A 10 6.95 9.51 11.84
C LEU A 10 8.05 9.30 10.80
N GLY A 11 9.30 9.13 11.25
CA GLY A 11 10.42 8.83 10.36
C GLY A 11 10.24 7.49 9.65
N PHE A 12 9.77 6.47 10.37
CA PHE A 12 9.47 5.17 9.76
C PHE A 12 8.32 5.24 8.77
N LEU A 13 7.22 5.93 9.11
CA LEU A 13 6.09 6.14 8.19
C LEU A 13 6.51 6.93 6.95
N LEU A 14 7.34 7.96 7.10
CA LEU A 14 7.89 8.73 5.99
C LEU A 14 8.74 7.86 5.07
N PHE A 15 9.61 7.03 5.65
CA PHE A 15 10.40 6.06 4.89
C PHE A 15 9.50 5.11 4.09
N LEU A 16 8.48 4.52 4.73
CA LEU A 16 7.52 3.65 4.05
C LEU A 16 6.78 4.37 2.91
N SER A 17 6.42 5.64 3.10
CA SER A 17 5.80 6.47 2.06
C SER A 17 6.70 6.62 0.85
N ILE A 18 7.99 6.95 1.06
CA ILE A 18 8.97 7.08 -0.03
C ILE A 18 9.14 5.75 -0.76
N VAL A 19 9.24 4.63 -0.03
CA VAL A 19 9.34 3.29 -0.63
C VAL A 19 8.13 2.98 -1.49
N VAL A 20 6.91 3.22 -1.01
CA VAL A 20 5.69 2.97 -1.78
C VAL A 20 5.64 3.83 -3.04
N LEU A 21 5.91 5.12 -2.93
CA LEU A 21 5.91 6.01 -4.09
C LEU A 21 6.95 5.59 -5.13
N GLY A 22 8.16 5.22 -4.69
CA GLY A 22 9.20 4.69 -5.57
C GLY A 22 8.76 3.42 -6.31
N LEU A 23 8.21 2.45 -5.57
CA LEU A 23 7.69 1.21 -6.15
C LEU A 23 6.53 1.45 -7.10
N ALA A 24 5.59 2.33 -6.73
CA ALA A 24 4.45 2.67 -7.57
C ALA A 24 4.88 3.32 -8.89
N LEU A 25 5.84 4.24 -8.84
CA LEU A 25 6.39 4.90 -10.03
C LEU A 25 7.14 3.91 -10.93
N GLU A 26 7.99 3.05 -10.35
CA GLU A 26 8.70 2.00 -11.08
C GLU A 26 7.70 1.09 -11.81
N ARG A 27 6.66 0.62 -11.12
CA ARG A 27 5.64 -0.27 -11.70
C ARG A 27 4.82 0.42 -12.78
N TRP A 28 4.42 1.67 -12.55
CA TRP A 28 3.70 2.46 -13.54
C TRP A 28 4.51 2.62 -14.84
N TRP A 29 5.82 2.85 -14.72
CA TRP A 29 6.70 2.93 -15.90
C TRP A 29 6.90 1.56 -16.56
N ALA A 30 7.13 0.51 -15.78
CA ALA A 30 7.28 -0.85 -16.31
C ALA A 30 6.06 -1.26 -17.14
N TYR A 31 4.84 -1.01 -16.63
CA TYR A 31 3.60 -1.33 -17.34
C TYR A 31 3.41 -0.55 -18.63
N ARG A 32 3.97 0.66 -18.74
CA ARG A 32 3.97 1.43 -19.99
C ARG A 32 4.95 0.89 -21.04
N LYS A 33 5.97 0.12 -20.62
CA LYS A 33 7.04 -0.40 -21.48
C LYS A 33 6.93 -1.89 -21.78
N ILE A 34 5.98 -2.61 -21.17
CA ILE A 34 5.81 -4.05 -21.39
C ILE A 34 5.34 -4.32 -22.83
N ASN A 35 6.07 -5.21 -23.50
CA ASN A 35 5.65 -5.80 -24.77
C ASN A 35 5.01 -7.16 -24.48
N LEU A 36 3.71 -7.29 -24.78
CA LEU A 36 2.94 -8.51 -24.51
C LEU A 36 3.38 -9.69 -25.38
N ASP A 37 3.90 -9.42 -26.58
CA ASP A 37 4.28 -10.44 -27.56
C ASP A 37 5.61 -11.13 -27.21
N ALA A 38 6.36 -10.59 -26.24
CA ALA A 38 7.62 -11.16 -25.78
C ALA A 38 7.45 -12.34 -24.82
N PHE A 39 6.23 -12.59 -24.32
CA PHE A 39 5.97 -13.62 -23.31
C PHE A 39 5.22 -14.81 -23.92
N SER A 40 5.85 -15.99 -23.85
CA SER A 40 5.28 -17.25 -24.37
C SER A 40 4.33 -17.96 -23.40
N ASP A 41 4.41 -17.65 -22.10
CA ASP A 41 3.57 -18.27 -21.06
C ASP A 41 2.88 -17.19 -20.21
N LYS A 42 1.56 -17.33 -20.08
CA LYS A 42 0.69 -16.48 -19.25
C LYS A 42 1.19 -16.35 -17.82
N ARG A 43 1.71 -17.45 -17.25
CA ARG A 43 2.18 -17.51 -15.85
C ARG A 43 3.40 -16.62 -15.63
N ILE A 44 4.29 -16.55 -16.62
CA ILE A 44 5.49 -15.70 -16.55
C ILE A 44 5.10 -14.22 -16.62
N LEU A 45 4.14 -13.88 -17.48
CA LEU A 45 3.58 -12.53 -17.56
C LEU A 45 2.89 -12.14 -16.23
N GLU A 46 2.11 -13.04 -15.65
CA GLU A 46 1.44 -12.81 -14.35
C GLU A 46 2.45 -12.56 -13.24
N LEU A 47 3.51 -13.37 -13.16
CA LEU A 47 4.59 -13.19 -12.17
C LEU A 47 5.28 -11.83 -12.32
N GLU A 48 5.59 -11.40 -13.54
CA GLU A 48 6.28 -10.11 -13.75
C GLU A 48 5.37 -8.92 -13.45
N LEU A 49 4.07 -9.03 -13.78
CA LEU A 49 3.09 -8.00 -13.46
C LEU A 49 2.86 -7.90 -11.94
N HIS A 50 2.75 -9.02 -11.23
CA HIS A 50 2.44 -9.03 -9.79
C HIS A 50 3.66 -8.73 -8.90
N LYS A 51 4.86 -8.72 -9.47
CA LYS A 51 6.11 -8.41 -8.77
C LYS A 51 6.04 -7.05 -8.09
N ARG A 52 6.41 -7.00 -6.81
CA ARG A 52 6.40 -5.81 -5.92
C ARG A 52 5.01 -5.23 -5.59
N LEU A 53 3.91 -5.68 -6.20
CA LEU A 53 2.55 -5.25 -5.82
C LEU A 53 2.21 -5.67 -4.39
N THR A 54 2.62 -6.87 -3.99
CA THR A 54 2.43 -7.37 -2.62
C THR A 54 3.06 -6.44 -1.58
N LEU A 55 4.24 -5.87 -1.86
CA LEU A 55 4.88 -4.93 -0.93
C LEU A 55 4.06 -3.65 -0.76
N ILE A 56 3.54 -3.09 -1.85
CA ILE A 56 2.66 -1.90 -1.79
C ILE A 56 1.40 -2.23 -0.98
N ALA A 57 0.80 -3.39 -1.21
CA ALA A 57 -0.36 -3.85 -0.45
C ALA A 57 -0.06 -4.00 1.05
N THR A 58 1.06 -4.66 1.38
CA THR A 58 1.48 -4.87 2.77
C THR A 58 1.75 -3.56 3.48
N ILE A 59 2.43 -2.60 2.84
CA ILE A 59 2.67 -1.29 3.45
C ILE A 59 1.34 -0.54 3.63
N GLY A 60 0.49 -0.53 2.60
CA GLY A 60 -0.81 0.14 2.66
C GLY A 60 -1.73 -0.39 3.76
N SER A 61 -1.77 -1.71 3.97
CA SER A 61 -2.60 -2.32 5.00
C SER A 61 -2.01 -2.18 6.42
N ASN A 62 -0.69 -2.09 6.56
CA ASN A 62 -0.03 -2.01 7.87
C ASN A 62 0.30 -0.59 8.36
N ALA A 63 0.39 0.40 7.47
CA ALA A 63 0.65 1.80 7.83
C ALA A 63 -0.33 2.38 8.88
N PRO A 64 -1.66 2.10 8.84
CA PRO A 64 -2.58 2.58 9.89
C PRO A 64 -2.25 1.99 11.27
N TYR A 65 -1.89 0.70 11.31
CA TYR A 65 -1.56 0.01 12.55
C TYR A 65 -0.25 0.53 13.16
N ILE A 66 0.72 0.94 12.33
CA ILE A 66 1.93 1.60 12.79
C ILE A 66 1.61 2.96 13.44
N GLY A 67 0.71 3.75 12.84
CA GLY A 67 0.25 5.03 13.42
C GLY A 67 -0.51 4.85 14.74
N LEU A 68 -1.37 3.83 14.81
CA LEU A 68 -2.09 3.45 16.02
C LEU A 68 -1.13 3.02 17.13
N LEU A 69 -0.14 2.19 16.80
CA LEU A 69 0.91 1.78 17.74
C LEU A 69 1.66 3.01 18.28
N GLY A 70 2.00 3.98 17.42
CA GLY A 70 2.62 5.23 17.84
C GLY A 70 1.77 6.02 18.84
N THR A 71 0.45 6.00 18.65
CA THR A 71 -0.49 6.67 19.57
C THR A 71 -0.50 5.97 20.94
N VAL A 72 -0.56 4.64 20.94
CA VAL A 72 -0.52 3.83 22.18
C VAL A 72 0.77 4.11 22.96
N ILE A 73 1.92 4.12 22.29
CA ILE A 73 3.21 4.40 22.93
C ILE A 73 3.26 5.85 23.43
N GLY A 74 2.80 6.83 22.64
CA GLY A 74 2.79 8.25 23.05
C GLY A 74 1.91 8.53 24.28
N ILE A 75 0.72 7.91 24.33
CA ILE A 75 -0.16 7.97 25.50
C ILE A 75 0.50 7.31 26.72
N MET A 76 1.10 6.13 26.54
CA MET A 76 1.80 5.41 27.61
C MET A 76 2.95 6.25 28.20
N VAL A 77 3.79 6.86 27.36
CA VAL A 77 4.88 7.73 27.82
C VAL A 77 4.34 8.94 28.58
N THR A 78 3.22 9.52 28.12
CA THR A 78 2.58 10.64 28.81
C THR A 78 2.09 10.24 30.21
N PHE A 79 1.49 9.06 30.37
CA PHE A 79 1.06 8.57 31.68
C PHE A 79 2.23 8.25 32.63
N VAL A 80 3.34 7.72 32.12
CA VAL A 80 4.55 7.47 32.92
C VAL A 80 5.12 8.78 33.47
N GLU A 81 5.17 9.84 32.66
CA GLU A 81 5.63 11.17 33.12
C GLU A 81 4.74 11.73 34.22
N ILE A 82 3.42 11.59 34.10
CA ILE A 82 2.45 11.98 35.15
C ILE A 82 2.74 11.23 36.45
N GLY A 83 2.95 9.91 36.39
CA GLY A 83 3.23 9.09 37.59
C GLY A 83 4.58 9.36 38.24
N SER A 84 5.53 9.93 37.49
CA SER A 84 6.88 10.25 37.98
C SER A 84 7.01 11.65 38.61
N THR A 85 6.03 12.53 38.38
CA THR A 85 6.10 13.94 38.78
C THR A 85 5.12 14.23 39.91
N SER A 86 5.55 14.96 40.95
CA SER A 86 4.70 15.31 42.09
C SER A 86 3.63 16.37 41.77
N LEU A 87 3.87 17.16 40.72
CA LEU A 87 2.99 18.21 40.23
C LEU A 87 2.45 17.81 38.85
N ILE A 88 1.13 17.93 38.68
CA ILE A 88 0.46 17.64 37.42
C ILE A 88 0.53 18.88 36.53
N ASP A 89 1.35 18.84 35.49
CA ASP A 89 1.37 19.85 34.43
C ASP A 89 0.41 19.46 33.30
N THR A 90 -0.78 20.05 33.31
CA THR A 90 -1.84 19.76 32.34
C THR A 90 -1.46 20.14 30.90
N GLN A 91 -0.59 21.16 30.72
CA GLN A 91 -0.19 21.59 29.39
C GLN A 91 0.73 20.56 28.72
N ASN A 92 1.64 19.97 29.49
CA ASN A 92 2.51 18.89 29.02
C ASN A 92 1.76 17.57 28.72
N ILE A 93 0.62 17.35 29.37
CA ILE A 93 -0.26 16.22 29.07
C ILE A 93 -0.95 16.45 27.73
N MET A 94 -1.57 17.62 27.55
CA MET A 94 -2.26 17.96 26.31
C MET A 94 -1.33 17.90 25.10
N SER A 95 -0.09 18.39 25.22
CA SER A 95 0.88 18.32 24.13
C SER A 95 1.29 16.88 23.81
N GLY A 96 1.52 16.03 24.81
CA GLY A 96 1.84 14.61 24.62
C GLY A 96 0.72 13.83 23.92
N LEU A 97 -0.54 14.09 24.28
CA LEU A 97 -1.69 13.48 23.62
C LEU A 97 -1.87 13.97 22.19
N ALA A 98 -1.65 15.25 21.92
CA ALA A 98 -1.71 15.79 20.57
C ALA A 98 -0.67 15.15 19.64
N LEU A 99 0.55 14.91 20.14
CA LEU A 99 1.61 14.24 19.40
C LEU A 99 1.26 12.78 19.09
N ALA A 100 0.69 12.06 20.06
CA ALA A 100 0.17 10.71 19.85
C ALA A 100 -0.86 10.67 18.71
N LEU A 101 -1.82 11.60 18.69
CA LEU A 101 -2.84 11.67 17.62
C LEU A 101 -2.24 11.96 16.24
N LYS A 102 -1.18 12.77 16.18
CA LYS A 102 -0.44 13.07 14.94
C LYS A 102 0.13 11.79 14.31
N ALA A 103 0.58 10.82 15.11
CA ALA A 103 1.10 9.55 14.60
C ALA A 103 0.05 8.74 13.84
N THR A 104 -1.20 8.70 14.35
CA THR A 104 -2.31 8.04 13.63
C THR A 104 -2.63 8.75 12.33
N ALA A 105 -2.72 10.08 12.35
CA ALA A 105 -2.96 10.87 11.15
C ALA A 105 -1.90 10.61 10.07
N ALA A 106 -0.62 10.55 10.47
CA ALA A 106 0.48 10.20 9.56
C ALA A 106 0.32 8.78 8.98
N GLY A 107 -0.06 7.80 9.81
CA GLY A 107 -0.29 6.42 9.35
C GLY A 107 -1.37 6.35 8.26
N LEU A 108 -2.46 7.10 8.42
CA LEU A 108 -3.53 7.19 7.42
C LEU A 108 -3.07 7.90 6.13
N ILE A 109 -2.30 8.97 6.25
CA ILE A 109 -1.72 9.69 5.10
C ILE A 109 -0.84 8.77 4.25
N VAL A 110 -0.15 7.80 4.86
CA VAL A 110 0.65 6.81 4.13
C VAL A 110 -0.22 5.69 3.57
N ALA A 111 -1.19 5.21 4.34
CA ALA A 111 -2.04 4.07 3.97
C ALA A 111 -2.94 4.36 2.75
N ILE A 112 -3.63 5.51 2.76
CA ILE A 112 -4.64 5.83 1.75
C ILE A 112 -4.02 5.86 0.34
N PRO A 113 -2.94 6.62 0.06
CA PRO A 113 -2.31 6.60 -1.26
C PRO A 113 -1.76 5.23 -1.63
N SER A 114 -1.17 4.50 -0.67
CA SER A 114 -0.60 3.18 -0.91
C SER A 114 -1.64 2.19 -1.44
N ILE A 115 -2.82 2.15 -0.80
CA ILE A 115 -3.92 1.28 -1.22
C ILE A 115 -4.49 1.73 -2.57
N VAL A 116 -4.61 3.02 -2.81
CA VAL A 116 -5.06 3.55 -4.11
C VAL A 116 -4.12 3.12 -5.23
N PHE A 117 -2.80 3.27 -5.04
CA PHE A 117 -1.82 2.83 -6.04
C PHE A 117 -1.85 1.32 -6.26
N TYR A 118 -1.94 0.53 -5.18
CA TYR A 118 -2.07 -0.92 -5.28
C TYR A 118 -3.28 -1.32 -6.13
N ASN A 119 -4.46 -0.77 -5.84
CA ASN A 119 -5.70 -1.10 -6.56
C ASN A 119 -5.61 -0.71 -8.05
N LEU A 120 -5.04 0.46 -8.36
CA LEU A 120 -4.85 0.89 -9.75
C LEU A 120 -3.88 -0.01 -10.52
N LEU A 121 -2.75 -0.38 -9.89
CA LEU A 121 -1.74 -1.25 -10.50
C LEU A 121 -2.25 -2.69 -10.66
N LEU A 122 -3.00 -3.20 -9.68
CA LEU A 122 -3.64 -4.51 -9.75
C LEU A 122 -4.66 -4.56 -10.88
N ARG A 123 -5.52 -3.53 -10.98
CA ARG A 123 -6.48 -3.47 -12.09
C ARG A 123 -5.76 -3.43 -13.45
N ARG A 124 -4.63 -2.75 -13.53
CA ARG A 124 -3.84 -2.67 -14.76
C ARG A 124 -3.20 -4.01 -15.11
N SER A 125 -2.71 -4.79 -14.13
CA SER A 125 -2.14 -6.12 -14.40
C SER A 125 -3.19 -7.09 -14.92
N GLU A 126 -4.38 -7.10 -14.32
CA GLU A 126 -5.50 -7.92 -14.80
C GLU A 126 -5.86 -7.61 -16.26
N VAL A 127 -5.96 -6.33 -16.62
CA VAL A 127 -6.28 -5.90 -17.99
C VAL A 127 -5.19 -6.38 -18.96
N LEU A 128 -3.90 -6.25 -18.61
CA LEU A 128 -2.81 -6.71 -19.46
C LEU A 128 -2.82 -8.23 -19.65
N LEU A 129 -3.13 -8.99 -18.59
CA LEU A 129 -3.30 -10.44 -18.67
C LEU A 129 -4.48 -10.83 -19.57
N SER A 130 -5.62 -10.15 -19.45
CA SER A 130 -6.77 -10.40 -20.33
C SER A 130 -6.47 -10.07 -21.80
N LEU A 131 -5.72 -9.00 -22.07
CA LEU A 131 -5.32 -8.65 -23.44
C LEU A 131 -4.39 -9.69 -24.05
N TRP A 132 -3.43 -10.21 -23.27
CA TRP A 132 -2.56 -11.30 -23.71
C TRP A 132 -3.37 -12.58 -24.00
N ASP A 133 -4.35 -12.90 -23.15
CA ASP A 133 -5.22 -14.08 -23.30
C ASP A 133 -6.07 -14.01 -24.57
N ILE A 134 -6.68 -12.85 -24.87
CA ILE A 134 -7.46 -12.62 -26.09
C ILE A 134 -6.59 -12.78 -27.35
N ALA A 135 -5.34 -12.31 -27.30
CA ALA A 135 -4.43 -12.39 -28.44
C ALA A 135 -3.95 -13.82 -28.72
N HIS A 136 -3.68 -14.62 -27.69
CA HIS A 136 -3.13 -15.97 -27.82
C HIS A 136 -4.18 -17.09 -27.83
N ASN A 137 -5.38 -16.84 -27.29
CA ASN A 137 -6.47 -17.80 -27.24
C ASN A 137 -7.80 -17.12 -27.64
N PRO A 138 -7.99 -16.79 -28.93
CA PRO A 138 -9.19 -16.10 -29.37
C PRO A 138 -10.44 -16.96 -29.10
N PRO A 139 -11.56 -16.35 -28.66
CA PRO A 139 -12.78 -17.10 -28.38
C PRO A 139 -13.21 -17.90 -29.62
N HIS A 140 -13.52 -19.19 -29.43
CA HIS A 140 -14.13 -20.00 -30.47
C HIS A 140 -15.40 -19.31 -30.96
N LYS A 141 -15.42 -18.88 -32.22
CA LYS A 141 -16.67 -18.43 -32.86
C LYS A 141 -17.68 -19.57 -32.73
N PRO A 142 -18.90 -19.34 -32.19
CA PRO A 142 -19.92 -20.36 -32.23
C PRO A 142 -20.09 -20.78 -33.69
N LYS A 143 -20.04 -22.09 -33.96
CA LYS A 143 -20.31 -22.60 -35.30
C LYS A 143 -21.68 -22.07 -35.70
N THR A 144 -21.75 -21.28 -36.77
CA THR A 144 -23.03 -20.92 -37.38
C THR A 144 -23.70 -22.25 -37.69
N PRO A 145 -24.91 -22.55 -37.16
CA PRO A 145 -25.57 -23.80 -37.49
C PRO A 145 -25.69 -23.86 -39.01
N THR A 146 -25.05 -24.86 -39.60
CA THR A 146 -25.15 -25.07 -41.04
C THR A 146 -26.58 -25.50 -41.33
N ARG A 147 -27.13 -25.12 -42.48
CA ARG A 147 -28.49 -25.49 -42.89
C ARG A 147 -28.74 -27.02 -42.92
N TYR A 148 -27.71 -27.83 -42.69
CA TYR A 148 -27.73 -29.29 -42.68
C TYR A 148 -27.83 -29.88 -41.26
N ASP A 149 -27.88 -29.03 -40.22
CA ASP A 149 -28.01 -29.42 -38.81
C ASP A 149 -29.47 -29.37 -38.29
N ILE A 150 -30.46 -29.35 -39.19
CA ILE A 150 -31.91 -29.39 -38.91
C ILE A 150 -32.58 -30.52 -39.66
#